data_AF-A0A166K2J4-F1
#
_entry.id   AF-A0A166K2J4-F1
#
_cell.length_a   1.000
_cell.length_b   1.000
_cell.length_c   1.000
_cell.angle_alpha   90.00
_cell.angle_beta   90.00
_cell.angle_gamma   90.00
#
_symmetry.space_group_name_H-M   'P 1'
#
loop_
_entity.id
_entity.type
_entity.pdbx_description
1 polymer ?
#
loop_
_entity_poly.entity_id
_entity_poly.type
_entity_poly.pdbx_seq_one_letter_code
_entity_poly.pdbx_strand_id
1 'polypeptide(L)'
;MSPPPSSNLRDSKTFPRFENLPDEDGIEDLYHAENNGYINATRHWCLIAEITTILTIFRLRICAKDRDGHEFTVHVHTDDRGAKLAQYCQEGYTLVLLYAQRHYFGDGTLGIRLEEEASVKVLPYSYATLMAAN
;
A
#
# COMPACT_ATOMS: atom_id res chain seq x y z
N MET A 1 10.24 -8.14 23.80
CA MET A 1 8.94 -7.71 23.27
C MET A 1 9.18 -6.44 22.46
N SER A 2 8.86 -6.44 21.18
CA SER A 2 8.89 -5.20 20.38
C SER A 2 7.83 -4.24 20.94
N PRO A 3 8.09 -2.91 20.98
CA PRO A 3 7.07 -1.96 21.39
C PRO A 3 5.82 -2.08 20.51
N PRO A 4 4.62 -1.81 21.04
CA PRO A 4 3.40 -1.84 20.25
C PRO A 4 3.53 -0.89 19.05
N PRO A 5 2.92 -1.22 17.89
CA PRO A 5 2.94 -0.35 16.72
C PRO A 5 2.37 1.03 17.10
N SER A 6 3.09 2.07 16.70
CA SER A 6 2.70 3.45 16.98
C SER A 6 1.35 3.76 16.33
N SER A 7 0.44 4.39 17.07
CA SER A 7 -0.80 4.93 16.51
C SER A 7 -0.57 6.24 15.75
N ASN A 8 0.64 6.81 15.81
CA ASN A 8 1.00 8.01 15.08
C ASN A 8 1.22 7.67 13.60
N LEU A 9 0.34 8.15 12.73
CA LEU A 9 0.41 7.95 11.27
C LEU A 9 1.68 8.52 10.63
N ARG A 10 2.47 9.30 11.36
CA ARG A 10 3.78 9.82 10.93
C ARG A 10 4.95 8.88 11.23
N ASP A 11 4.72 7.79 11.98
CA ASP A 11 5.75 6.76 12.20
C ASP A 11 6.12 6.10 10.87
N SER A 12 7.28 6.47 10.32
CA SER A 12 7.74 6.01 9.02
C SER A 12 8.08 4.52 8.95
N LYS A 13 8.14 3.82 10.09
CA LYS A 13 8.34 2.37 10.09
C LYS A 13 7.01 1.65 9.99
N THR A 14 5.98 2.09 10.72
CA THR A 14 4.63 1.50 10.66
C THR A 14 3.88 1.97 9.41
N PHE A 15 4.05 3.24 9.03
CA PHE A 15 3.45 3.88 7.86
C PHE A 15 4.54 4.36 6.90
N PRO A 16 5.23 3.42 6.23
CA PRO A 16 6.29 3.76 5.30
C PRO A 16 5.74 4.50 4.07
N ARG A 17 6.64 5.21 3.41
CA ARG A 17 6.48 5.72 2.05
C ARG A 17 6.72 4.61 1.03
N PHE A 18 6.34 4.80 -0.23
CA PHE A 18 6.41 3.77 -1.26
C PHE A 18 7.84 3.21 -1.43
N GLU A 19 8.85 4.08 -1.48
CA GLU A 19 10.25 3.69 -1.66
C GLU A 19 10.82 2.82 -0.52
N ASN A 20 10.23 2.91 0.67
CA ASN A 20 10.68 2.19 1.85
C ASN A 20 9.90 0.88 2.07
N LEU A 21 8.99 0.53 1.17
CA LEU A 21 8.27 -0.74 1.22
C LEU A 21 9.21 -1.91 0.91
N PRO A 22 8.96 -3.07 1.52
CA PRO A 22 9.64 -4.30 1.14
C PRO A 22 9.36 -4.62 -0.34
N ASP A 23 10.30 -5.29 -1.00
CA ASP A 23 10.02 -5.95 -2.28
C ASP A 23 9.34 -7.31 -2.05
N GLU A 24 8.89 -7.94 -3.13
CA GLU A 24 8.24 -9.26 -3.05
C GLU A 24 9.23 -10.41 -2.82
N ASP A 25 10.52 -10.20 -3.10
CA ASP A 25 11.57 -11.21 -2.97
C ASP A 25 12.14 -11.31 -1.54
N GLY A 26 11.85 -10.32 -0.68
CA GLY A 26 11.80 -10.48 0.77
C GLY A 26 13.11 -10.91 1.44
N ILE A 27 14.26 -10.58 0.85
CA ILE A 27 15.56 -10.90 1.44
C ILE A 27 15.84 -9.91 2.57
N GLU A 28 15.56 -10.33 3.81
CA GLU A 28 15.90 -9.66 5.08
C GLU A 28 15.73 -8.13 5.08
N ASP A 29 14.49 -7.66 5.16
CA ASP A 29 14.17 -6.25 5.35
C ASP A 29 13.74 -5.91 6.80
N LEU A 30 13.29 -4.68 7.03
CA LEU A 30 12.82 -4.20 8.34
C LEU A 30 11.57 -4.96 8.86
N TYR A 31 10.82 -5.57 7.96
CA TYR A 31 9.48 -6.10 8.18
C TYR A 31 9.47 -7.62 8.29
N HIS A 32 10.44 -8.29 7.67
CA HIS A 32 10.53 -9.74 7.62
C HIS A 32 11.76 -10.25 8.38
N ALA A 33 11.64 -11.46 8.93
CA ALA A 33 12.79 -12.21 9.42
C ALA A 33 12.65 -13.68 9.02
N GLU A 34 13.78 -14.32 8.72
CA GLU A 34 13.81 -15.76 8.54
C GLU A 34 13.71 -16.47 9.89
N ASN A 35 12.81 -17.44 9.98
CA ASN A 35 12.69 -18.35 11.11
C ASN A 35 12.48 -19.78 10.58
N ASN A 36 13.45 -20.65 10.83
CA ASN A 36 13.44 -22.05 10.40
C ASN A 36 13.19 -22.23 8.88
N GLY A 37 13.83 -21.42 8.04
CA GLY A 37 13.67 -21.49 6.58
C GLY A 37 12.39 -20.85 6.05
N TYR A 38 11.59 -20.19 6.90
CA TYR A 38 10.41 -19.44 6.49
C TYR A 38 10.58 -17.95 6.78
N ILE A 39 10.31 -17.12 5.78
CA ILE A 39 10.30 -15.66 5.92
C ILE A 39 8.95 -15.26 6.52
N ASN A 40 8.96 -14.64 7.70
CA ASN A 40 7.75 -14.22 8.41
C ASN A 40 7.76 -12.72 8.67
N ALA A 41 6.59 -12.07 8.53
CA ALA A 41 6.41 -10.69 8.95
C ALA A 41 6.57 -10.58 10.48
N THR A 42 7.56 -9.80 10.93
CA THR A 42 7.85 -9.54 12.36
C THR A 42 7.25 -8.23 12.86
N ARG A 43 6.76 -7.40 11.94
CA ARG A 43 6.13 -6.11 12.20
C ARG A 43 4.95 -5.88 11.27
N HIS A 44 3.93 -5.14 11.73
CA HIS A 44 2.86 -4.64 10.86
C HIS A 44 3.26 -3.33 10.19
N TRP A 45 2.98 -3.20 8.89
CA TRP A 45 3.13 -1.95 8.16
C TRP A 45 1.97 -1.69 7.22
N CYS A 46 1.75 -0.42 6.91
CA CYS A 46 0.66 0.02 6.07
C CYS A 46 1.05 1.27 5.27
N LEU A 47 0.94 1.21 3.94
CA LEU A 47 1.10 2.39 3.11
C LEU A 47 -0.18 3.23 3.14
N ILE A 48 -0.03 4.53 3.32
CA ILE A 48 -1.12 5.51 3.20
C ILE A 48 -0.78 6.43 2.04
N ALA A 49 -1.67 6.51 1.05
CA ALA A 49 -1.45 7.28 -0.17
C ALA A 49 -2.74 7.93 -0.67
N GLU A 50 -2.63 9.10 -1.27
CA GLU A 50 -3.78 9.79 -1.87
C GLU A 50 -3.98 9.34 -3.31
N ILE A 51 -5.21 9.00 -3.69
CA ILE A 51 -5.60 8.64 -5.05
C ILE A 51 -5.53 9.89 -5.92
N THR A 52 -4.76 9.82 -7.00
CA THR A 52 -4.61 10.90 -7.97
C THR A 52 -5.36 10.64 -9.26
N THR A 53 -5.44 9.38 -9.71
CA THR A 53 -6.12 9.00 -10.94
C THR A 53 -6.66 7.57 -10.85
N ILE A 54 -7.81 7.30 -11.48
CA ILE A 54 -8.42 5.97 -11.54
C ILE A 54 -8.57 5.52 -13.00
N LEU A 55 -8.10 4.31 -13.32
CA LEU A 55 -8.18 3.70 -14.64
C LEU A 55 -8.83 2.32 -14.52
N THR A 56 -9.87 2.05 -15.31
CA THR A 56 -10.67 0.80 -15.20
C THR A 56 -10.61 -0.07 -16.44
N ILE A 57 -9.64 0.16 -17.33
CA ILE A 57 -9.50 -0.62 -18.57
C ILE A 57 -8.90 -2.00 -18.24
N PHE A 58 -9.67 -3.07 -18.51
CA PHE A 58 -9.38 -4.50 -18.23
C PHE A 58 -9.31 -4.91 -16.75
N ARG A 59 -8.72 -4.09 -15.88
CA ARG A 59 -8.70 -4.21 -14.41
C ARG A 59 -8.58 -2.82 -13.79
N LEU A 60 -8.93 -2.69 -12.51
CA LEU A 60 -8.71 -1.46 -11.77
C LEU A 60 -7.19 -1.19 -11.62
N ARG A 61 -6.77 0.00 -12.03
CA ARG A 61 -5.47 0.59 -11.73
C ARG A 61 -5.70 1.93 -11.07
N ILE A 62 -4.97 2.17 -9.99
CA ILE A 62 -5.07 3.40 -9.20
C ILE A 62 -3.69 4.06 -9.23
N CYS A 63 -3.60 5.27 -9.76
CA CYS A 63 -2.43 6.12 -9.52
C CYS A 63 -2.62 6.77 -8.16
N ALA A 64 -1.60 6.72 -7.33
CA ALA A 64 -1.61 7.31 -6.01
C ALA A 64 -0.26 7.97 -5.71
N LYS A 65 -0.27 8.92 -4.79
CA LYS A 65 0.94 9.58 -4.28
C LYS A 65 1.08 9.33 -2.79
N ASP A 66 2.29 9.01 -2.35
CA ASP A 66 2.59 8.92 -0.92
C ASP A 66 2.79 10.30 -0.27
N ARG A 67 3.18 10.29 1.00
CA ARG A 67 3.37 11.50 1.80
C ARG A 67 4.48 12.44 1.31
N ASP A 68 5.45 11.91 0.58
CA ASP A 68 6.56 12.69 0.01
C ASP A 68 6.21 13.17 -1.41
N GLY A 69 5.01 12.84 -1.91
CA GLY A 69 4.54 13.16 -3.25
C GLY A 69 5.05 12.18 -4.31
N HIS A 70 5.66 11.06 -3.92
CA HIS A 70 6.11 10.04 -4.88
C HIS A 70 4.89 9.35 -5.49
N GLU A 71 4.75 9.43 -6.81
CA GLU A 71 3.67 8.78 -7.55
C GLU A 71 3.99 7.33 -7.88
N PHE A 72 3.03 6.44 -7.69
CA PHE A 72 3.13 5.02 -8.03
C PHE A 72 1.75 4.49 -8.46
N THR A 73 1.74 3.29 -9.04
CA THR A 73 0.52 2.63 -9.48
C THR A 73 0.20 1.39 -8.64
N VAL A 74 -1.06 1.25 -8.26
CA VAL A 74 -1.62 0.02 -7.67
C VAL A 74 -2.39 -0.72 -8.76
N HIS A 75 -1.96 -1.94 -9.08
CA HIS A 75 -2.64 -2.82 -10.03
C HIS A 75 -3.46 -3.83 -9.24
N VAL A 76 -4.78 -3.83 -9.45
CA VAL A 76 -5.69 -4.71 -8.71
C VAL A 76 -5.87 -6.03 -9.45
N HIS A 77 -5.38 -7.09 -8.82
CA HIS A 77 -5.33 -8.47 -9.31
C HIS A 77 -6.27 -9.40 -8.55
N THR A 78 -7.22 -8.85 -7.79
CA THR A 78 -8.31 -9.61 -7.16
C THR A 78 -9.16 -10.35 -8.20
N ASP A 79 -9.90 -11.36 -7.79
CA ASP A 79 -10.74 -12.19 -8.67
C ASP A 79 -11.75 -11.35 -9.49
N ASP A 80 -12.31 -10.30 -8.88
CA ASP A 80 -13.25 -9.38 -9.51
C ASP A 80 -12.57 -8.25 -10.31
N ARG A 81 -11.23 -8.31 -10.41
CA ARG A 81 -10.37 -7.31 -11.08
C ARG A 81 -10.54 -5.89 -10.52
N GLY A 82 -10.92 -5.79 -9.25
CA GLY A 82 -11.14 -4.54 -8.51
C GLY A 82 -12.50 -3.90 -8.74
N ALA A 83 -13.47 -4.60 -9.32
CA ALA A 83 -14.80 -4.05 -9.60
C ALA A 83 -15.52 -3.53 -8.35
N LYS A 84 -15.44 -4.24 -7.22
CA LYS A 84 -16.01 -3.78 -5.94
C LYS A 84 -15.22 -2.60 -5.38
N LEU A 85 -13.89 -2.69 -5.38
CA LEU A 85 -13.03 -1.63 -4.84
C LEU A 85 -13.25 -0.30 -5.58
N ALA A 86 -13.42 -0.36 -6.89
CA ALA A 86 -13.67 0.80 -7.75
C ALA A 86 -14.88 1.64 -7.30
N GLN A 87 -15.89 1.02 -6.68
CA GLN A 87 -17.09 1.72 -6.18
C GLN A 87 -16.79 2.70 -5.05
N TYR A 88 -15.66 2.53 -4.36
CA TYR A 88 -15.23 3.37 -3.24
C TYR A 88 -14.10 4.33 -3.62
N CYS A 89 -13.48 4.15 -4.79
CA CYS A 89 -12.35 4.95 -5.24
C CYS A 89 -12.83 6.29 -5.83
N GLN A 90 -12.20 7.37 -5.38
CA GLN A 90 -12.37 8.71 -5.94
C GLN A 90 -11.05 9.46 -5.87
N GLU A 91 -10.77 10.33 -6.84
CA GLU A 91 -9.62 11.23 -6.76
C GLU A 91 -9.69 12.11 -5.51
N GLY A 92 -8.55 12.29 -4.84
CA GLY A 92 -8.46 12.99 -3.56
C GLY A 92 -8.87 12.15 -2.34
N TYR A 93 -9.31 10.90 -2.50
CA TYR A 93 -9.49 9.98 -1.37
C TYR A 93 -8.17 9.32 -0.99
N THR A 94 -8.12 8.74 0.21
CA THR A 94 -6.92 8.08 0.72
C THR A 94 -7.06 6.57 0.61
N LEU A 95 -6.08 5.95 -0.05
CA LEU A 95 -5.86 4.51 -0.07
C LEU A 95 -5.00 4.11 1.14
N VAL A 96 -5.41 3.06 1.84
CA VAL A 96 -4.71 2.46 2.97
C VAL A 96 -4.46 1.00 2.63
N LEU A 97 -3.19 0.63 2.46
CA LEU A 97 -2.76 -0.70 2.01
C LEU A 97 -1.96 -1.39 3.10
N LEU A 98 -2.54 -2.40 3.74
CA LEU A 98 -1.87 -3.24 4.72
C LEU A 98 -0.89 -4.18 4.01
N TYR A 99 0.32 -4.29 4.53
CA TYR A 99 1.37 -5.15 3.98
C TYR A 99 1.70 -4.91 2.50
N ALA A 100 1.60 -3.66 2.06
CA ALA A 100 2.00 -3.29 0.70
C ALA A 100 3.45 -3.70 0.43
N GLN A 101 3.68 -4.29 -0.75
CA GLN A 101 5.00 -4.64 -1.27
C GLN A 101 5.20 -3.97 -2.62
N ARG A 102 6.45 -3.63 -2.93
CA ARG A 102 6.86 -3.20 -4.27
C ARG A 102 6.92 -4.41 -5.19
N HIS A 103 6.36 -4.27 -6.37
CA HIS A 103 6.30 -5.30 -7.38
C HIS A 103 6.79 -4.75 -8.72
N TYR A 104 7.72 -5.45 -9.35
CA TYR A 104 8.17 -5.17 -10.71
C TYR A 104 7.29 -5.92 -11.70
N PHE A 105 6.52 -5.17 -12.49
CA PHE A 105 5.68 -5.74 -13.53
C PHE A 105 6.50 -6.11 -14.76
N GLY A 106 6.01 -7.08 -15.54
CA GLY A 106 6.68 -7.55 -16.75
C GLY A 106 6.84 -6.51 -17.87
N ASP A 107 6.17 -5.35 -17.77
CA ASP A 107 6.36 -4.19 -18.65
C ASP A 107 7.47 -3.24 -18.19
N GLY A 108 8.19 -3.60 -17.11
CA GLY A 108 9.27 -2.82 -16.52
C GLY A 108 8.80 -1.73 -15.55
N THR A 109 7.48 -1.58 -15.33
CA THR A 109 6.96 -0.62 -14.35
C THR A 109 7.08 -1.16 -12.92
N LEU A 110 7.29 -0.26 -11.97
CA LEU A 110 7.33 -0.55 -10.55
C LEU A 110 6.06 -0.01 -9.89
N GLY A 111 5.41 -0.82 -9.07
CA GLY A 111 4.19 -0.42 -8.38
C GLY A 111 3.82 -1.38 -7.27
N ILE A 112 2.51 -1.49 -7.01
CA ILE A 112 1.94 -2.43 -6.03
C ILE A 112 1.00 -3.38 -6.77
N ARG A 113 1.17 -4.68 -6.54
CA ARG A 113 0.22 -5.70 -6.98
C ARG A 113 -0.70 -6.03 -5.82
N LEU A 114 -1.99 -5.66 -5.93
CA LEU A 114 -2.99 -5.94 -4.91
C LEU A 114 -3.76 -7.21 -5.27
N GLU A 115 -3.47 -8.32 -4.60
CA GLU A 115 -4.12 -9.62 -4.87
C GLU A 115 -5.29 -9.91 -3.92
N GLU A 116 -5.25 -9.38 -2.70
CA GLU A 116 -6.28 -9.63 -1.68
C GLU A 116 -7.12 -8.38 -1.39
N GLU A 117 -8.45 -8.46 -1.49
CA GLU A 117 -9.34 -7.34 -1.16
C GLU A 117 -9.22 -6.89 0.31
N ALA A 118 -8.89 -7.82 1.21
CA ALA A 118 -8.84 -7.55 2.65
C ALA A 118 -7.67 -6.64 3.07
N SER A 119 -6.64 -6.51 2.22
CA SER A 119 -5.46 -5.69 2.51
C SER A 119 -5.62 -4.23 2.11
N VAL A 120 -6.78 -3.80 1.60
CA VAL A 120 -7.02 -2.41 1.19
C VAL A 120 -8.26 -1.79 1.86
N LYS A 121 -8.15 -0.51 2.19
CA LYS A 121 -9.28 0.37 2.52
C LYS A 121 -9.17 1.69 1.75
N VAL A 122 -10.32 2.24 1.39
CA VAL A 122 -10.42 3.61 0.88
C VAL A 122 -11.12 4.46 1.94
N LEU A 123 -10.50 5.56 2.33
CA LEU A 123 -11.05 6.53 3.25
C LEU A 123 -11.52 7.77 2.44
N PRO A 124 -12.74 8.28 2.68
CA PRO A 124 -13.33 9.38 1.90
C PRO A 124 -12.80 10.75 2.32
N TYR A 125 -11.49 10.85 2.54
CA TYR A 125 -10.77 12.04 2.99
C TYR A 125 -9.43 12.13 2.28
N SER A 126 -8.95 13.35 2.05
CA SER A 126 -7.60 13.58 1.54
C SER A 126 -6.54 13.14 2.55
N TYR A 127 -5.34 12.85 2.04
CA TYR A 127 -4.21 12.48 2.90
C TYR A 127 -3.92 13.60 3.90
N ALA A 128 -3.95 14.86 3.44
CA ALA A 128 -3.76 16.03 4.29
C ALA A 128 -4.80 16.11 5.42
N THR A 129 -6.07 15.81 5.14
CA THR A 129 -7.13 15.79 6.16
C THR A 129 -6.89 14.70 7.19
N LEU A 130 -6.53 13.49 6.75
CA LEU A 130 -6.20 12.38 7.64
C LEU A 130 -5.01 12.71 8.55
N MET A 131 -3.97 13.36 7.99
CA MET A 131 -2.80 13.77 8.78
C MET A 131 -3.09 14.89 9.77
N ALA A 132 -4.00 15.81 9.45
CA ALA A 132 -4.40 16.87 10.37
C ALA A 132 -5.14 16.34 11.61
N ALA A 133 -5.77 15.16 11.49
CA ALA A 133 -6.50 14.51 12.59
C ALA A 133 -5.65 13.54 13.43
N ASN A 134 -4.37 13.36 13.09
CA ASN A 134 -3.44 12.44 13.75
C ASN A 134 -2.58 13.10 14.83
#